data_AF-A0A3D1ZSW5-F1
#
_entry.id   AF-A0A3D1ZSW5-F1
#
_cell.length_a   1.000
_cell.length_b   1.000
_cell.length_c   1.000
_cell.angle_alpha   90.00
_cell.angle_beta   90.00
_cell.angle_gamma   90.00
#
_symmetry.space_group_name_H-M   'P 1'
#
loop_
_entity.id
_entity.type
_entity.pdbx_description
1 polymer ?
#
loop_
_entity_poly.entity_id
_entity_poly.type
_entity_poly.pdbx_seq_one_letter_code
_entity_poly.pdbx_strand_id
1 'polypeptide(L)' 'YISPAADFQAEGARTGSYELADEEFTANAEGQSFISYADYAIAVVDEAESAKHVGERISVYTK' A
#
# COMPACT_ATOMS: atom_id res chain seq x y z
N TYR A 1 11.35 -0.96 3.12
CA TYR A 1 10.27 -1.42 4.04
C TYR A 1 8.95 -0.93 3.49
N ILE A 2 7.88 -1.71 3.62
CA ILE A 2 6.56 -1.36 3.10
C ILE A 2 5.59 -1.38 4.28
N SER A 3 4.99 -0.24 4.58
CA SER A 3 4.00 -0.09 5.65
C SER A 3 2.60 -0.24 5.06
N PRO A 4 1.71 -1.05 5.65
CA PRO A 4 0.30 -1.07 5.27
C PRO A 4 -0.38 0.23 5.70
N ALA A 5 -1.55 0.50 5.11
CA ALA A 5 -2.47 1.54 5.55
C ALA A 5 -2.96 1.31 7.00
N ALA A 6 -3.57 2.32 7.61
CA ALA A 6 -4.02 2.24 9.00
C ALA A 6 -5.05 1.12 9.25
N ASP A 7 -5.99 0.93 8.32
CA ASP A 7 -6.93 -0.19 8.33
C ASP A 7 -6.45 -1.29 7.37
N PHE A 8 -5.86 -2.34 7.93
CA PHE A 8 -5.29 -3.44 7.17
C PHE A 8 -6.25 -4.64 7.11
N GLN A 9 -6.99 -4.75 6.00
CA GLN A 9 -8.16 -5.60 5.89
C GLN A 9 -7.82 -6.99 5.36
N ALA A 10 -7.89 -8.01 6.23
CA ALA A 10 -7.58 -9.40 5.86
C ALA A 10 -8.54 -9.98 4.81
N GLU A 11 -9.83 -9.65 4.89
CA GLU A 11 -10.87 -10.10 3.95
C GLU A 11 -11.29 -9.00 2.96
N GLY A 12 -10.48 -7.94 2.83
CA GLY A 12 -10.72 -6.88 1.85
C GLY A 12 -10.65 -7.40 0.42
N ALA A 13 -11.39 -6.75 -0.48
CA ALA A 13 -11.41 -7.15 -1.89
C ALA A 13 -10.03 -6.99 -2.55
N ARG A 14 -9.71 -7.89 -3.50
CA ARG A 14 -8.58 -7.73 -4.40
C ARG A 14 -9.00 -6.84 -5.57
N THR A 15 -8.63 -5.57 -5.54
CA THR A 15 -8.97 -4.61 -6.58
C THR A 15 -7.88 -4.48 -7.64
N GLY A 16 -6.64 -4.84 -7.29
CA GLY A 16 -5.46 -4.59 -8.12
C GLY A 16 -5.08 -3.11 -8.22
N SER A 17 -5.68 -2.23 -7.41
CA SER A 17 -5.43 -0.80 -7.41
C SER A 17 -4.92 -0.35 -6.05
N TYR A 18 -3.77 0.33 -6.05
CA TYR A 18 -3.16 0.89 -4.86
C TYR A 18 -2.35 2.13 -5.23
N GLU A 19 -2.02 2.95 -4.22
CA GLU A 19 -1.08 4.04 -4.34
C GLU A 19 0.04 3.89 -3.29
N LEU A 20 1.20 4.46 -3.62
CA LEU A 20 2.36 4.53 -2.74
C LEU A 20 2.49 5.95 -2.20
N ALA A 21 2.76 6.05 -0.91
CA ALA A 21 3.21 7.28 -0.27
C ALA A 21 4.56 7.04 0.42
N ASP A 22 5.23 8.13 0.76
CA ASP A 22 6.53 8.09 1.44
C ASP A 22 6.34 7.79 2.94
N GLU A 23 7.05 8.53 3.79
CA GLU A 23 7.05 8.32 5.23
C GLU A 23 5.83 8.92 5.94
N GLU A 24 5.18 9.91 5.34
CA GLU A 24 4.06 10.60 5.96
C GLU A 24 2.75 9.80 5.85
N PHE A 25 1.98 9.85 6.94
CA PHE A 25 0.65 9.25 6.95
C PHE A 25 -0.22 9.86 5.86
N THR A 26 -0.73 9.00 4.98
CA THR A 26 -1.52 9.41 3.81
C THR A 26 -2.87 8.69 3.80
N ALA A 27 -3.89 9.42 3.38
CA ALA A 27 -5.24 8.91 3.16
C ALA A 27 -5.65 9.17 1.71
N ASN A 28 -6.56 8.36 1.20
CA ASN A 28 -7.14 8.51 -0.13
C ASN A 28 -8.02 9.78 -0.22
N ALA A 29 -8.61 10.01 -1.40
CA ALA A 29 -9.48 11.17 -1.64
C ALA A 29 -10.72 11.24 -0.73
N GLU A 30 -11.12 10.11 -0.13
CA GLU A 30 -12.24 10.02 0.81
C GLU A 30 -11.81 10.20 2.28
N GLY A 31 -10.53 10.47 2.52
CA GLY A 31 -9.97 10.62 3.87
C GLY A 31 -9.80 9.27 4.60
N GLN A 32 -9.77 8.17 3.86
CA GLN A 32 -9.61 6.82 4.40
C GLN A 32 -8.19 6.30 4.15
N SER A 33 -7.64 5.58 5.12
CA SER A 33 -6.36 4.88 4.99
C SER A 33 -6.63 3.40 5.23
N PHE A 34 -6.95 2.67 4.16
CA PHE A 34 -7.15 1.23 4.20
C PHE A 34 -6.45 0.54 3.03
N ILE A 35 -6.14 -0.74 3.20
CA ILE A 35 -5.63 -1.61 2.13
C ILE A 35 -6.03 -3.05 2.44
N SER A 36 -6.38 -3.83 1.41
CA SER A 36 -6.62 -5.26 1.58
C SER A 36 -5.30 -6.04 1.63
N TYR A 37 -5.29 -7.21 2.26
CA TYR A 37 -4.11 -8.08 2.24
C TYR A 37 -3.73 -8.48 0.81
N ALA A 38 -4.74 -8.68 -0.04
CA ALA A 38 -4.53 -9.04 -1.43
C ALA A 38 -3.86 -7.92 -2.23
N ASP A 39 -4.28 -6.67 -2.08
CA ASP A 39 -3.69 -5.54 -2.80
C ASP A 39 -2.35 -5.11 -2.20
N TYR A 40 -2.17 -5.24 -0.89
CA TYR A 40 -0.86 -5.08 -0.25
C TYR A 40 0.16 -6.08 -0.79
N ALA A 41 -0.21 -7.35 -0.96
CA ALA A 41 0.67 -8.36 -1.54
C ALA A 41 1.09 -8.01 -2.97
N ILE A 42 0.19 -7.41 -3.77
CA ILE A 42 0.52 -6.90 -5.12
C ILE A 42 1.58 -5.82 -5.01
N ALA A 43 1.38 -4.81 -4.15
CA ALA A 43 2.34 -3.71 -3.98
C ALA A 43 3.73 -4.20 -3.54
N VAL A 44 3.80 -5.22 -2.67
CA VAL A 44 5.06 -5.84 -2.25
C VAL A 44 5.77 -6.53 -3.41
N VAL A 45 5.03 -7.29 -4.24
CA VAL A 45 5.60 -7.98 -5.40
C VAL A 45 6.07 -6.97 -6.45
N ASP A 46 5.28 -5.96 -6.75
CA ASP A 46 5.61 -4.92 -7.73
C ASP A 46 6.87 -4.13 -7.32
N GLU A 47 7.03 -3.84 -6.03
CA GLU A 47 8.26 -3.22 -5.52
C GLU A 47 9.46 -4.18 -5.59
N ALA A 48 9.27 -5.47 -5.28
CA ALA A 48 10.34 -6.46 -5.37
C ALA A 48 10.83 -6.68 -6.82
N GLU A 49 9.94 -6.59 -7.80
CA GLU A 49 10.28 -6.72 -9.22
C GLU A 49 10.92 -5.44 -9.79
N SER A 50 10.47 -4.26 -9.34
CA SER A 50 10.90 -2.99 -9.91
C SER A 50 12.05 -2.30 -9.16
N ALA A 51 12.26 -2.62 -7.88
CA ALA A 51 13.30 -2.07 -7.02
C ALA A 51 13.39 -0.53 -7.05
N LYS A 52 12.24 0.14 -6.94
CA LYS A 52 12.15 1.60 -7.06
C LYS A 52 12.54 2.34 -5.78
N HIS A 53 12.36 1.73 -4.62
CA HIS A 53 12.51 2.35 -3.29
C HIS A 53 13.54 1.59 -2.44
N VAL A 54 14.75 1.39 -2.99
CA VAL A 54 15.84 0.66 -2.31
C VAL A 54 16.40 1.47 -1.15
N GLY A 55 16.37 0.89 0.06
CA GLY A 55 16.85 1.55 1.28
C GLY A 55 15.86 2.54 1.88
N GLU A 56 14.64 2.59 1.36
CA GLU A 56 13.60 3.53 1.78
C GLU A 56 12.44 2.81 2.49
N ARG A 57 11.62 3.59 3.20
CA ARG A 57 10.32 3.15 3.69
C ARG A 57 9.24 3.85 2.89
N ILE A 58 8.34 3.05 2.33
CA ILE A 58 7.11 3.49 1.66
C ILE A 58 5.89 2.98 2.41
N SER A 59 4.74 3.59 2.17
CA SER A 59 3.42 3.15 2.65
C SER A 59 2.48 2.89 1.48
N VAL A 60 1.50 2.01 1.69
CA VAL A 60 0.56 1.56 0.65
C VAL A 60 -0.87 1.75 1.14
N TYR A 61 -1.72 2.33 0.31
CA TYR A 61 -3.14 2.49 0.57
C TYR A 61 -3.97 2.27 -0.71
N THR A 62 -5.25 1.94 -0.55
CA THR A 62 -6.20 1.84 -1.67
C THR A 62 -6.39 3.22 -2.30
N LYS A 63 -6.35 3.25 -3.64
CA LYS A 63 -6.60 4.44 -4.43
C LYS A 63 -7.98 5.06 -4.18
#